data_AF-A0A935C7A6-F1
#
_entry.id   AF-A0A935C7A6-F1
#
_cell.length_a   1.000
_cell.length_b   1.000
_cell.length_c   1.000
_cell.angle_alpha   90.00
_cell.angle_beta   90.00
_cell.angle_gamma   90.00
#
_symmetry.space_group_name_H-M   'P 1'
#
loop_
_entity.id
_entity.type
_entity.pdbx_description
1 polymer ?
#
loop_
_entity_poly.entity_id
_entity_poly.type
_entity_poly.pdbx_seq_one_letter_code
_entity_poly.pdbx_strand_id
1 'polypeptide(L)'
;MSKAVTQSDVFQAEIDFLNEVRVLAEDDNLPAEKVKENYTALCNKYERLIGEAKLLTSVSDRLHSRLNEANEKLKKQSDEINKINDDLKVNNQLLQDTIDQLVKAKVGRKASSIVLLIAIILFIISEGVLEPLVEEKFGNEQIGFVFKLGIAILLKPIDVLVERYMMRKALKNKRSITTL
;
A
#
# COMPACT_ATOMS: atom_id res chain seq x y z
N MET A 1 0.63 13.62 32.31
CA MET A 1 -0.31 14.76 32.33
C MET A 1 0.52 16.03 32.42
N SER A 2 0.68 16.75 31.29
CA SER A 2 1.48 17.97 31.24
C SER A 2 0.64 19.12 31.80
N LYS A 3 1.03 19.69 32.93
CA LYS A 3 0.40 20.90 33.47
C LYS A 3 0.58 22.00 32.42
N ALA A 4 -0.52 22.46 31.83
CA ALA A 4 -0.54 23.67 31.04
C ALA A 4 -0.15 24.82 31.98
N VAL A 5 1.11 25.26 31.88
CA VAL A 5 1.56 26.51 32.51
C VAL A 5 0.78 27.61 31.82
N THR A 6 -0.29 28.07 32.49
CA THR A 6 -1.11 29.18 32.02
C THR A 6 -0.24 30.41 31.90
N GLN A 7 -0.34 31.09 30.77
CA GLN A 7 0.45 32.27 30.40
C GLN A 7 0.41 33.40 31.46
N SER A 8 -0.57 33.39 32.38
CA SER A 8 -0.68 34.33 33.49
C SER A 8 0.34 34.09 34.61
N ASP A 9 0.76 32.85 34.86
CA ASP A 9 1.73 32.58 35.95
C ASP A 9 3.16 33.01 35.58
N VAL A 10 3.47 33.09 34.28
CA VAL A 10 4.83 33.37 33.78
C VAL A 10 5.24 34.83 33.97
N PHE A 11 4.27 35.77 33.97
CA PHE A 11 4.53 37.21 34.10
C PHE A 11 4.06 37.78 35.45
N GLN A 12 3.71 36.92 36.40
CA GLN A 12 3.13 37.35 37.66
C GLN A 12 4.11 38.20 38.47
N ALA A 13 5.40 37.84 38.45
CA ALA A 13 6.47 38.61 39.10
C ALA A 13 6.69 40.01 38.46
N GLU A 14 6.52 40.14 37.14
CA GLU A 14 6.58 41.42 36.43
C GLU A 14 5.37 42.30 36.75
N ILE A 15 4.18 41.71 36.83
CA ILE A 15 2.95 42.41 37.24
C ILE A 15 3.07 42.90 38.68
N ASP A 16 3.56 42.05 39.59
CA ASP A 16 3.74 42.40 41.00
C ASP A 16 4.74 43.55 41.16
N PHE A 17 5.86 43.52 40.42
CA PHE A 17 6.84 44.61 40.42
C PHE A 17 6.28 45.92 39.85
N LEU A 18 5.47 45.86 38.77
CA LEU A 18 4.81 47.04 38.21
C LEU A 18 3.86 47.69 39.23
N ASN A 19 3.10 46.88 39.95
CA ASN A 19 2.23 47.35 41.02
C ASN A 19 3.04 47.97 42.17
N GLU A 20 4.17 47.38 42.54
CA GLU A 20 5.08 47.88 43.58
C GLU A 20 5.62 49.28 43.23
N VAL A 21 6.08 49.46 41.98
CA VAL A 21 6.57 50.76 41.49
C VAL A 21 5.43 51.78 41.35
N ARG A 22 4.21 51.35 41.02
CA ARG A 22 3.03 52.22 40.93
C ARG A 22 2.61 52.75 42.30
N VAL A 23 2.62 51.92 43.33
CA VAL A 23 2.35 52.32 44.72
C VAL A 23 3.42 53.32 45.21
N LEU A 24 4.68 53.13 44.83
CA LEU A 24 5.76 54.07 45.15
C LEU A 24 5.67 55.41 44.40
N ALA A 25 4.97 55.44 43.25
CA ALA A 25 4.74 56.66 42.48
C ALA A 25 3.56 57.49 43.02
N GLU A 26 2.69 56.90 43.84
CA GLU A 26 1.56 57.57 44.51
C GLU A 26 1.98 58.20 45.87
N ASP A 27 3.21 57.98 46.32
CA ASP A 27 3.75 58.55 47.58
C ASP A 27 4.41 59.91 47.32
N ASP A 28 3.71 60.99 47.69
CA ASP A 28 4.15 62.38 47.51
C ASP A 28 5.41 62.76 48.31
N ASN A 29 5.85 61.92 49.26
CA ASN A 29 7.03 62.16 50.12
C ASN A 29 8.28 61.36 49.70
N LEU A 30 8.30 60.77 48.50
CA LEU A 30 9.44 59.98 48.06
C LEU A 30 10.69 60.86 47.83
N PRO A 31 11.86 60.53 48.42
CA PRO A 31 13.10 61.21 48.13
C PRO A 31 13.46 61.08 46.64
N ALA A 32 13.90 62.17 46.01
CA ALA A 32 14.26 62.21 44.58
C ALA A 32 15.30 61.13 44.17
N GLU A 33 16.15 60.72 45.11
CA GLU A 33 17.15 59.68 44.93
C GLU A 33 16.51 58.29 44.75
N LYS A 34 15.48 57.96 45.55
CA LYS A 34 14.70 56.72 45.44
C LYS A 34 13.87 56.65 44.16
N VAL A 35 13.34 57.79 43.71
CA VAL A 35 12.61 57.87 42.42
C VAL A 35 13.52 57.48 41.27
N LYS A 36 14.75 58.03 41.26
CA LYS A 36 15.75 57.75 40.22
C LYS A 36 16.21 56.29 40.24
N GLU A 37 16.41 55.72 41.43
CA GLU A 37 16.74 54.30 41.60
C GLU A 37 15.64 53.38 41.07
N ASN A 38 14.38 53.59 41.47
CA ASN A 38 13.24 52.80 41.02
C ASN A 38 13.00 52.91 39.51
N TYR A 39 13.16 54.10 38.95
CA TYR A 39 13.03 54.32 37.50
C TYR A 39 14.12 53.59 36.72
N THR A 40 15.35 53.59 37.24
CA THR A 40 16.48 52.84 36.64
C THR A 40 16.23 51.33 36.73
N ALA A 41 15.72 50.83 37.85
CA ALA A 41 15.34 49.42 38.01
C ALA A 41 14.21 49.01 37.05
N LEU A 42 13.22 49.88 36.86
CA LEU A 42 12.12 49.67 35.91
C LEU A 42 12.62 49.60 34.47
N CYS A 43 13.48 50.55 34.06
CA CYS A 43 14.10 50.55 32.73
C CYS A 43 14.89 49.25 32.46
N ASN A 44 15.72 48.82 33.43
CA ASN A 44 16.51 47.60 33.29
C ASN A 44 15.64 46.33 33.18
N LYS A 45 14.55 46.24 33.95
CA LYS A 45 13.61 45.11 33.87
C LYS A 45 12.86 45.08 32.54
N TYR A 46 12.39 46.23 32.05
CA TYR A 46 11.74 46.32 30.74
C TYR A 46 12.69 45.99 29.58
N GLU A 47 13.94 46.44 29.66
CA GLU A 47 14.96 46.09 28.66
C GLU A 47 15.17 44.57 28.59
N ARG A 48 15.25 43.91 29.76
CA ARG A 48 15.36 42.45 29.82
C ARG A 48 14.13 41.75 29.23
N LEU A 49 12.92 42.21 29.59
CA LEU A 49 11.67 41.64 29.09
C LEU A 49 11.54 41.78 27.57
N ILE A 50 11.94 42.92 27.00
CA ILE A 50 11.95 43.14 25.55
C ILE A 50 12.98 42.20 24.89
N GLY A 51 14.14 41.99 25.52
CA GLY A 51 15.13 41.02 25.06
C GLY A 51 14.59 39.59 25.00
N GLU A 52 13.92 39.16 26.08
CA GLU A 52 13.28 37.84 26.18
C GLU A 52 12.14 37.68 25.15
N ALA A 53 11.32 38.71 24.94
CA ALA A 53 10.26 38.70 23.93
C ALA A 53 10.82 38.56 22.50
N LYS A 54 11.91 39.27 22.17
CA LYS A 54 12.60 39.13 20.87
C LYS A 54 13.13 37.72 20.65
N LEU A 55 13.75 37.14 21.69
CA LEU A 55 14.22 35.75 21.63
C LEU A 55 13.06 34.79 21.39
N LEU A 56 11.97 34.92 22.13
CA LEU A 56 10.77 34.09 21.96
C LEU A 56 10.23 34.17 20.53
N THR A 57 10.09 35.38 19.98
CA THR A 57 9.64 35.58 18.60
C THR A 57 10.59 34.91 17.60
N SER A 58 11.91 35.12 17.73
CA SER A 58 12.89 34.51 16.82
C SER A 58 12.89 32.97 16.88
N VAL A 59 12.69 32.39 18.06
CA VAL A 59 12.59 30.95 18.25
C VAL A 59 11.28 30.43 17.64
N SER A 60 10.18 31.17 17.81
CA SER A 60 8.89 30.85 17.21
C SER A 60 8.96 30.86 15.69
N ASP A 61 9.56 31.90 15.08
CA ASP A 61 9.77 31.97 13.64
C ASP A 61 10.61 30.81 13.12
N ARG A 62 11.66 30.44 13.85
CA ARG A 62 12.51 29.28 13.51
C ARG A 62 11.76 27.96 13.65
N LEU A 63 10.90 27.82 14.64
CA LEU A 63 10.04 26.64 14.83
C LEU A 63 9.02 26.52 13.69
N HIS A 64 8.36 27.63 13.34
CA HIS A 64 7.43 27.67 12.21
C HIS A 64 8.12 27.30 10.89
N SER A 65 9.32 27.82 10.65
CA SER A 65 10.13 27.46 9.47
C SER A 65 10.45 25.97 9.45
N ARG A 66 10.92 25.40 10.56
CA ARG A 66 11.23 23.95 10.66
C ARG A 66 9.99 23.07 10.52
N LEU A 67 8.87 23.49 11.09
CA LEU A 67 7.60 22.79 10.95
C LEU A 67 7.18 22.75 9.48
N ASN A 68 7.28 23.88 8.79
CA ASN A 68 6.92 23.95 7.38
C ASN A 68 7.83 23.07 6.51
N GLU A 69 9.15 23.09 6.77
CA GLU A 69 10.11 22.22 6.07
C GLU A 69 9.84 20.74 6.33
N ALA A 70 9.54 20.36 7.58
CA ALA A 70 9.19 18.98 7.92
C ALA A 70 7.89 18.54 7.24
N ASN A 71 6.89 19.44 7.17
CA ASN A 71 5.62 19.15 6.52
C ASN A 71 5.78 18.98 5.00
N GLU A 72 6.60 19.82 4.36
CA GLU A 72 6.96 19.62 2.94
C GLU A 72 7.68 18.30 2.69
N LYS A 73 8.62 17.91 3.57
CA LYS A 73 9.31 16.61 3.46
C LYS A 73 8.34 15.45 3.61
N LEU A 74 7.43 15.50 4.58
CA LEU A 74 6.40 14.48 4.77
C LEU A 74 5.47 14.38 3.56
N LYS A 75 5.06 15.51 2.98
CA LYS A 75 4.25 15.53 1.77
C LYS A 75 4.98 14.86 0.60
N LYS A 76 6.24 15.21 0.36
CA LYS A 76 7.07 14.58 -0.68
C LYS A 76 7.21 13.07 -0.47
N GLN A 77 7.47 12.63 0.76
CA GLN A 77 7.57 11.21 1.08
C GLN A 77 6.23 10.47 0.88
N SER A 78 5.11 11.09 1.25
CA SER A 78 3.79 10.53 1.01
C SER A 78 3.52 10.36 -0.48
N ASP A 79 3.85 11.36 -1.30
CA ASP A 79 3.67 11.30 -2.76
C ASP A 79 4.56 10.20 -3.38
N GLU A 80 5.80 10.04 -2.90
CA GLU A 80 6.73 9.00 -3.33
C GLU A 80 6.24 7.59 -2.95
N ILE A 81 5.74 7.40 -1.72
CA ILE A 81 5.15 6.13 -1.28
C ILE A 81 3.94 5.77 -2.13
N ASN A 82 3.08 6.73 -2.44
CA ASN A 82 1.91 6.48 -3.29
C ASN A 82 2.34 6.02 -4.70
N LYS A 83 3.33 6.68 -5.29
CA LYS A 83 3.88 6.29 -6.58
C LYS A 83 4.48 4.88 -6.56
N ILE A 84 5.28 4.55 -5.53
CA ILE A 84 5.85 3.21 -5.37
C ILE A 84 4.75 2.16 -5.22
N ASN A 85 3.69 2.43 -4.45
CA ASN A 85 2.57 1.51 -4.29
C ASN A 85 1.84 1.25 -5.61
N ASP A 86 1.63 2.29 -6.41
CA ASP A 86 1.01 2.15 -7.74
C ASP A 86 1.89 1.29 -8.66
N ASP A 87 3.20 1.56 -8.72
CA ASP A 87 4.16 0.77 -9.49
C ASP A 87 4.18 -0.70 -9.03
N LEU A 88 4.15 -0.94 -7.71
CA LEU A 88 4.15 -2.27 -7.12
C LEU A 88 2.85 -3.03 -7.44
N LYS A 89 1.71 -2.34 -7.47
CA LYS A 89 0.42 -2.90 -7.87
C LYS A 89 0.42 -3.32 -9.34
N VAL A 90 0.92 -2.45 -10.23
CA VAL A 90 1.07 -2.77 -11.66
C VAL A 90 2.00 -3.96 -11.85
N ASN A 91 3.16 -3.96 -11.19
CA ASN A 91 4.12 -5.07 -11.28
C ASN A 91 3.54 -6.38 -10.75
N ASN A 92 2.78 -6.37 -9.65
CA ASN A 92 2.10 -7.57 -9.16
C ASN A 92 1.08 -8.11 -10.15
N GLN A 93 0.31 -7.25 -10.81
CA GLN A 93 -0.63 -7.65 -11.86
C GLN A 93 0.12 -8.27 -13.06
N LEU A 94 1.18 -7.62 -13.54
CA LEU A 94 2.00 -8.15 -14.64
C LEU A 94 2.62 -9.50 -14.30
N LEU A 95 3.10 -9.68 -13.06
CA LEU A 95 3.64 -10.95 -12.60
C LEU A 95 2.56 -12.04 -12.55
N GLN A 96 1.36 -11.72 -12.07
CA GLN A 96 0.21 -12.66 -12.09
C GLN A 96 -0.15 -13.05 -13.52
N ASP A 97 -0.26 -12.08 -14.43
CA ASP A 97 -0.58 -12.35 -15.84
C ASP A 97 0.49 -13.20 -16.51
N THR A 98 1.77 -12.89 -16.28
CA THR A 98 2.90 -13.67 -16.81
C THR A 98 2.89 -15.09 -16.25
N ILE A 99 2.62 -15.24 -14.96
CA ILE A 99 2.46 -16.54 -14.31
C ILE A 99 1.32 -17.33 -14.97
N ASP A 100 0.17 -16.71 -15.18
CA ASP A 100 -0.99 -17.37 -15.77
C ASP A 100 -0.71 -17.79 -17.22
N GLN A 101 -0.01 -16.95 -18.00
CA GLN A 101 0.44 -17.29 -19.34
C GLN A 101 1.43 -18.48 -19.34
N LEU A 102 2.42 -18.47 -18.45
CA LEU A 102 3.40 -19.56 -18.35
C LEU A 102 2.75 -20.87 -17.90
N VAL A 103 1.83 -20.80 -16.93
CA VAL A 103 1.06 -21.96 -16.47
C VAL A 103 0.17 -22.48 -17.58
N LYS A 104 -0.56 -21.60 -18.28
CA LYS A 104 -1.40 -21.97 -19.42
C LYS A 104 -0.58 -22.65 -20.52
N ALA A 105 0.57 -22.10 -20.89
CA ALA A 105 1.45 -22.71 -21.90
C ALA A 105 1.98 -24.08 -21.46
N LYS A 106 2.43 -24.21 -20.20
CA LYS A 106 3.01 -25.46 -19.69
C LYS A 106 1.94 -26.55 -19.48
N VAL A 107 0.78 -26.20 -18.95
CA VAL A 107 -0.34 -27.11 -18.72
C VAL A 107 -0.99 -27.49 -20.05
N GLY A 108 -1.19 -26.53 -20.96
CA GLY A 108 -1.70 -26.80 -22.31
C GLY A 108 -0.86 -27.84 -23.04
N ARG A 109 0.47 -27.68 -23.07
CA ARG A 109 1.36 -28.69 -23.67
C ARG A 109 1.19 -30.09 -23.05
N LYS A 110 1.10 -30.18 -21.72
CA LYS A 110 0.91 -31.47 -21.03
C LYS A 110 -0.47 -32.07 -21.31
N ALA A 111 -1.52 -31.26 -21.30
CA ALA A 111 -2.88 -31.70 -21.59
C ALA A 111 -2.97 -32.25 -23.03
N SER A 112 -2.44 -31.52 -24.01
CA SER A 112 -2.41 -31.98 -25.40
C SER A 112 -1.66 -33.30 -25.58
N SER A 113 -0.54 -33.52 -24.86
CA SER A 113 0.15 -34.81 -24.90
C SER A 113 -0.70 -35.96 -24.34
N ILE A 114 -1.45 -35.73 -23.27
CA ILE A 114 -2.36 -36.74 -22.68
C ILE A 114 -3.51 -37.03 -23.64
N VAL A 115 -4.10 -35.99 -24.23
CA VAL A 115 -5.19 -36.10 -25.20
C VAL A 115 -4.73 -36.86 -26.45
N LEU A 116 -3.52 -36.61 -26.93
CA LEU A 116 -2.92 -37.37 -28.03
C LEU A 116 -2.78 -38.86 -27.68
N LEU A 117 -2.31 -39.17 -26.46
CA LEU A 117 -2.19 -40.55 -26.01
C LEU A 117 -3.56 -41.26 -25.92
N ILE A 118 -4.58 -40.56 -25.41
CA ILE A 118 -5.96 -41.06 -25.39
C ILE A 118 -6.47 -41.28 -26.81
N ALA A 119 -6.19 -40.37 -27.74
CA ALA A 119 -6.57 -40.51 -29.14
C ALA A 119 -5.95 -41.76 -29.79
N ILE A 120 -4.66 -42.02 -29.52
CA ILE A 120 -3.98 -43.23 -30.01
C ILE A 120 -4.63 -44.50 -29.45
N ILE A 121 -4.91 -44.55 -28.14
CA ILE A 121 -5.56 -45.70 -27.52
C ILE A 121 -6.96 -45.92 -28.09
N LEU A 122 -7.76 -44.85 -28.23
CA LEU A 122 -9.09 -44.92 -28.82
C LEU A 122 -9.04 -45.38 -30.28
N PHE A 123 -8.03 -44.97 -31.04
CA PHE A 123 -7.84 -45.39 -32.42
C PHE A 123 -7.57 -46.91 -32.50
N ILE A 124 -6.67 -47.43 -31.67
CA ILE A 124 -6.35 -48.86 -31.61
C ILE A 124 -7.58 -49.69 -31.21
N ILE A 125 -8.36 -49.23 -30.22
CA ILE A 125 -9.59 -49.91 -29.81
C ILE A 125 -10.64 -49.85 -30.93
N SER A 126 -10.72 -48.71 -31.62
CA SER A 126 -11.63 -48.54 -32.75
C SER A 126 -11.33 -49.51 -33.89
N GLU A 127 -10.05 -49.70 -34.24
CA GLU A 127 -9.62 -50.58 -35.34
C GLU A 127 -9.64 -52.07 -34.92
N GLY A 128 -9.14 -52.40 -33.72
CA GLY A 128 -9.02 -53.79 -33.29
C GLY A 128 -10.30 -54.45 -32.77
N VAL A 129 -11.29 -53.67 -32.29
CA VAL A 129 -12.51 -54.20 -31.68
C VAL A 129 -13.76 -53.71 -32.41
N LEU A 130 -13.83 -52.42 -32.71
CA LEU A 130 -15.05 -51.77 -33.18
C LEU A 130 -15.34 -52.07 -34.65
N GLU A 131 -14.31 -52.08 -35.51
CA GLU A 131 -14.44 -52.47 -36.92
C GLU A 131 -14.92 -53.91 -37.14
N PRO A 132 -14.29 -54.96 -36.57
CA PRO A 132 -14.76 -56.32 -36.79
C PRO A 132 -16.20 -56.55 -36.27
N LEU A 133 -16.58 -55.91 -35.15
CA LEU A 133 -17.95 -55.96 -34.63
C LEU A 133 -18.97 -55.26 -35.56
N VAL A 134 -18.57 -54.16 -36.19
CA VAL A 134 -19.44 -53.41 -37.12
C VAL A 134 -19.58 -54.17 -38.44
N GLU A 135 -18.49 -54.77 -38.95
CA GLU A 135 -18.52 -55.61 -40.15
C GLU A 135 -19.40 -56.85 -39.94
N GLU A 136 -19.26 -57.54 -38.80
CA GLU A 136 -20.07 -58.72 -38.49
C GLU A 136 -21.57 -58.40 -38.38
N LYS A 137 -21.93 -57.25 -37.80
CA LYS A 137 -23.33 -56.90 -37.54
C LYS A 137 -24.04 -56.13 -38.64
N PHE A 138 -23.32 -55.27 -39.37
CA PHE A 138 -23.93 -54.34 -40.31
C PHE A 138 -23.49 -54.57 -41.76
N GLY A 139 -22.45 -55.38 -42.00
CA GLY A 139 -22.00 -55.79 -43.34
C GLY A 139 -21.62 -54.62 -44.28
N ASN A 140 -21.51 -53.40 -43.76
CA ASN A 140 -21.31 -52.19 -44.52
C ASN A 140 -20.14 -51.39 -43.96
N GLU A 141 -19.04 -51.39 -44.71
CA GLU A 141 -17.76 -50.73 -44.42
C GLU A 141 -17.92 -49.21 -44.17
N GLN A 142 -18.94 -48.58 -44.79
CA GLN A 142 -19.21 -47.15 -44.66
C GLN A 142 -19.58 -46.73 -43.22
N ILE A 143 -20.18 -47.63 -42.44
CA ILE A 143 -20.61 -47.34 -41.06
C ILE A 143 -19.38 -47.20 -40.14
N GLY A 144 -18.32 -47.98 -40.37
CA GLY A 144 -17.05 -47.84 -39.64
C GLY A 144 -16.44 -46.45 -39.80
N PHE A 145 -16.53 -45.88 -41.01
CA PHE A 145 -16.04 -44.53 -41.29
C PHE A 145 -16.82 -43.44 -40.52
N VAL A 146 -18.15 -43.59 -40.41
CA VAL A 146 -19.00 -42.67 -39.64
C VAL A 146 -18.67 -42.73 -38.14
N PHE A 147 -18.42 -43.92 -37.59
CA PHE A 147 -18.00 -44.07 -36.20
C PHE A 147 -16.65 -43.39 -35.92
N LYS A 148 -15.66 -43.56 -36.79
CA LYS A 148 -14.36 -42.87 -36.65
C LYS A 148 -14.51 -41.35 -36.65
N LEU A 149 -15.34 -40.84 -37.55
CA LEU A 149 -15.64 -39.40 -37.64
C LEU A 149 -16.38 -38.91 -36.38
N GLY A 150 -17.32 -39.70 -35.87
CA GLY A 150 -18.01 -39.45 -34.60
C GLY A 150 -17.06 -39.37 -33.41
N ILE A 151 -16.13 -40.32 -33.28
CA ILE A 151 -15.12 -40.34 -32.22
C ILE A 151 -14.16 -39.13 -32.35
N ALA A 152 -13.74 -38.79 -33.57
CA ALA A 152 -12.87 -37.64 -33.82
C ALA A 152 -13.53 -36.31 -33.42
N ILE A 153 -14.84 -36.15 -33.67
CA ILE A 153 -15.61 -34.98 -33.23
C ILE A 153 -15.70 -34.93 -31.70
N LEU A 154 -15.88 -36.09 -31.04
CA LEU A 154 -15.99 -36.23 -29.59
C LEU A 154 -14.67 -36.00 -28.84
N LEU A 155 -13.53 -36.11 -29.53
CA LEU A 155 -12.20 -35.85 -28.96
C LEU A 155 -11.99 -34.37 -28.60
N LYS A 156 -12.56 -33.45 -29.39
CA LYS A 156 -12.44 -32.01 -29.19
C LYS A 156 -13.06 -31.50 -27.87
N PRO A 157 -14.29 -31.87 -27.47
CA PRO A 157 -14.81 -31.49 -26.15
C PRO A 157 -14.01 -32.14 -25.00
N ILE A 158 -13.47 -33.34 -25.19
CA ILE A 158 -12.61 -34.00 -24.20
C ILE A 158 -11.31 -33.20 -24.00
N ASP A 159 -10.69 -32.72 -25.08
CA ASP A 159 -9.49 -31.88 -25.02
C ASP A 159 -9.71 -30.63 -24.16
N VAL A 160 -10.79 -29.88 -24.45
CA VAL A 160 -11.16 -28.67 -23.69
C VAL A 160 -11.45 -28.98 -22.21
N LEU A 161 -12.08 -30.12 -21.92
CA LEU A 161 -12.37 -30.55 -20.54
C LEU A 161 -11.10 -30.89 -19.77
N VAL A 162 -10.19 -31.67 -20.37
CA VAL A 162 -8.92 -32.06 -19.77
C VAL A 162 -8.05 -30.83 -19.52
N GLU A 163 -7.97 -29.92 -20.50
CA GLU A 163 -7.22 -28.66 -20.36
C GLU A 163 -7.79 -27.82 -19.20
N ARG A 164 -9.10 -27.62 -19.15
CA ARG A 164 -9.75 -26.86 -18.07
C ARG A 164 -9.56 -27.49 -16.70
N TYR A 165 -9.67 -28.82 -16.60
CA TYR A 165 -9.47 -29.53 -15.33
C TYR A 165 -8.03 -29.41 -14.82
N MET A 166 -7.05 -29.66 -15.70
CA MET A 166 -5.64 -29.53 -15.34
C MET A 166 -5.25 -28.09 -14.99
N MET A 167 -5.80 -27.09 -15.71
CA MET A 167 -5.56 -25.67 -15.44
C MET A 167 -6.10 -25.27 -14.07
N ARG A 168 -7.33 -25.66 -13.72
CA ARG A 168 -7.91 -25.41 -12.39
C ARG A 168 -7.08 -26.06 -11.28
N LYS A 169 -6.62 -27.29 -11.48
CA LYS A 169 -5.77 -27.99 -10.51
C LYS A 169 -4.41 -27.31 -10.32
N ALA A 170 -3.76 -26.91 -11.41
CA ALA A 170 -2.46 -26.23 -11.38
C ALA A 170 -2.53 -24.86 -10.67
N LEU A 171 -3.57 -24.07 -10.96
CA LEU A 171 -3.79 -22.76 -10.32
C LEU A 171 -4.13 -22.90 -8.83
N LYS A 172 -4.95 -23.89 -8.44
CA LYS A 172 -5.31 -24.14 -7.04
C LYS A 172 -4.11 -24.58 -6.19
N ASN A 173 -3.25 -25.47 -6.71
CA ASN A 173 -2.04 -25.89 -5.99
C ASN A 173 -1.05 -24.73 -5.80
N LYS A 174 -0.95 -23.83 -6.77
CA LYS A 174 -0.02 -22.69 -6.67
C LYS A 174 -0.47 -21.65 -5.63
N ARG A 175 -1.77 -21.38 -5.52
CA ARG A 175 -2.33 -20.49 -4.47
C ARG A 175 -2.00 -20.95 -3.05
N SER A 176 -1.93 -22.27 -2.82
CA SER A 176 -1.60 -22.84 -1.50
C SER A 176 -0.13 -22.70 -1.08
N ILE A 177 0.78 -22.47 -2.03
CA ILE A 177 2.22 -22.30 -1.76
C ILE A 177 2.56 -20.84 -1.46
N THR A 178 1.78 -19.87 -1.97
CA THR A 178 1.99 -18.43 -1.72
C THR A 178 1.37 -17.96 -0.38
N THR A 179 0.70 -18.85 0.36
CA THR A 179 0.08 -18.55 1.67
C THR A 179 0.85 -19.10 2.87
N LEU A 180 2.06 -19.62 2.65
CA LEU A 180 3.06 -19.97 3.67
C LEU A 180 4.26 -19.04 3.52
#